data_AF-A0A4R4BQ46-F1
#
_entry.id   AF-A0A4R4BQ46-F1
#
_cell.length_a   1.000
_cell.length_b   1.000
_cell.length_c   1.000
_cell.angle_alpha   90.00
_cell.angle_beta   90.00
_cell.angle_gamma   90.00
#
_symmetry.space_group_name_H-M   'P 1'
#
loop_
_entity.id
_entity.type
_entity.pdbx_description
1 polymer ?
#
loop_
_entity_poly.entity_id
_entity_poly.type
_entity_poly.pdbx_seq_one_letter_code
_entity_poly.pdbx_strand_id
1 'polypeptide(L)'
;MPFELDEALIDAIIFSMEDQGTAYFVDSEEGIVLSEEEILENEDEVDEDRYIPIPYWDSNEGFRLMERFVVALKNPLAKVELTRALDRGKGVFRAFKDTLSRYPVIEKRWFRYKEQAMRRTVLEWYNGLREDWGLERIGTEPEETEDLLGEDITIRPSREEDTPSIQQIHEQCLMDLQRVLTEKPRRPQKAGLYLVEGRSQHREGNQKLEEIASLFFTFQGFKTGDIHLVAETTSKEIVGYILVHRSPYGFHVTAIEVLPEYRGLGIGEQLLEQALARIPPETTQAITIDIPAYFEGFSRVIARHGFTPLTIRYIRHENSLTSSEDLI
;
A
#
# COMPACT_ATOMS: atom_id res chain seq x y z
N MET A 1 10.70 -23.10 16.60
CA MET A 1 9.34 -23.50 16.14
C MET A 1 8.70 -22.40 15.29
N PRO A 2 7.64 -22.65 14.49
CA PRO A 2 6.91 -21.56 13.81
C PRO A 2 6.16 -20.68 14.82
N PHE A 3 6.29 -19.36 14.70
CA PHE A 3 5.57 -18.37 15.51
C PHE A 3 4.81 -17.38 14.62
N GLU A 4 3.81 -16.67 15.16
CA GLU A 4 3.08 -15.63 14.42
C GLU A 4 3.77 -14.27 14.54
N LEU A 5 3.87 -13.55 13.42
CA LEU A 5 4.42 -12.19 13.39
C LEU A 5 3.26 -11.17 13.44
N ASP A 6 2.98 -10.66 14.64
CA ASP A 6 2.00 -9.58 14.84
C ASP A 6 2.66 -8.18 14.84
N GLU A 7 1.84 -7.13 14.89
CA GLU A 7 2.34 -5.74 14.85
C GLU A 7 3.22 -5.39 16.05
N ALA A 8 2.93 -5.94 17.24
CA ALA A 8 3.69 -5.65 18.44
C ALA A 8 5.10 -6.25 18.37
N LEU A 9 5.20 -7.48 17.86
CA LEU A 9 6.47 -8.14 17.63
C LEU A 9 7.27 -7.47 16.51
N ILE A 10 6.62 -7.01 15.43
CA ILE A 10 7.28 -6.20 14.38
C ILE A 10 7.91 -4.95 15.00
N ASP A 11 7.15 -4.19 15.79
CA ASP A 11 7.64 -2.97 16.42
C ASP A 11 8.81 -3.25 17.38
N ALA A 12 8.73 -4.35 18.16
CA ALA A 12 9.79 -4.78 19.06
C ALA A 12 11.08 -5.18 18.31
N ILE A 13 10.95 -5.90 17.20
CA ILE A 13 12.08 -6.26 16.34
C ILE A 13 12.72 -4.99 15.76
N ILE A 14 11.93 -4.08 15.21
CA ILE A 14 12.42 -2.81 14.64
C ILE A 14 13.15 -1.98 15.69
N PHE A 15 12.60 -1.87 16.89
CA PHE A 15 13.25 -1.18 18.00
C PHE A 15 14.62 -1.80 18.33
N SER A 16 14.68 -3.13 18.36
CA SER A 16 15.91 -3.88 18.68
C SER A 16 16.96 -3.78 17.56
N MET A 17 16.53 -3.72 16.29
CA MET A 17 17.41 -3.48 15.14
C MET A 17 18.13 -2.12 15.20
N GLU A 18 17.56 -1.12 15.88
CA GLU A 18 18.22 0.19 16.03
C GLU A 18 19.39 0.16 17.02
N ASP A 19 19.39 -0.77 17.97
CA ASP A 19 20.53 -1.01 18.85
C ASP A 19 21.53 -1.97 18.20
N GLN A 20 22.50 -1.38 17.51
CA GLN A 20 23.56 -2.11 16.80
C GLN A 20 24.67 -2.62 17.72
N GLY A 21 24.57 -2.40 19.03
CA GLY A 21 25.55 -2.84 20.02
C GLY A 21 25.22 -4.17 20.69
N THR A 22 23.97 -4.63 20.58
CA THR A 22 23.43 -5.77 21.34
C THR A 22 22.90 -6.82 20.37
N ALA A 23 23.14 -8.11 20.67
CA ALA A 23 22.57 -9.21 19.93
C ALA A 23 21.16 -9.53 20.47
N TYR A 24 20.18 -9.59 19.58
CA TYR A 24 18.78 -9.84 19.91
C TYR A 24 18.23 -11.06 19.15
N PHE A 25 17.31 -11.74 19.81
CA PHE A 25 16.65 -12.94 19.32
C PHE A 25 15.15 -12.85 19.58
N VAL A 26 14.36 -13.47 18.70
CA VAL A 26 12.95 -13.76 18.94
C VAL A 26 12.85 -15.10 19.63
N ASP A 27 12.21 -15.12 20.80
CA ASP A 27 11.73 -16.35 21.43
C ASP A 27 10.51 -16.85 20.66
N SER A 28 10.67 -17.97 19.94
CA SER A 28 9.60 -18.53 19.12
C SER A 28 8.44 -19.16 19.90
N GLU A 29 8.58 -19.37 21.22
CA GLU A 29 7.48 -19.87 22.07
C GLU A 29 6.63 -18.73 22.63
N GLU A 30 7.27 -17.70 23.17
CA GLU A 30 6.61 -16.58 23.84
C GLU A 30 6.28 -15.42 22.88
N GLY A 31 6.91 -15.36 21.71
CA GLY A 31 6.68 -14.31 20.71
C GLY A 31 7.22 -12.94 21.15
N ILE A 32 8.34 -12.92 21.87
CA ILE A 32 8.97 -11.71 22.41
C ILE A 32 10.42 -11.59 21.93
N VAL A 33 10.95 -10.36 21.94
CA VAL A 33 12.36 -10.11 21.64
C VAL A 33 13.15 -10.05 22.95
N LEU A 34 14.26 -10.79 23.00
CA LEU A 34 15.19 -10.86 24.12
C LEU A 34 16.61 -10.61 23.63
N SER A 35 17.42 -9.94 24.45
CA SER A 35 18.86 -9.83 24.25
C SER A 35 19.56 -11.13 24.62
N GLU A 36 20.78 -11.33 24.10
CA GLU A 36 21.65 -12.46 24.47
C GLU A 36 21.88 -12.53 25.99
N GLU A 37 22.05 -11.38 26.66
CA GLU A 37 22.23 -11.31 28.11
C GLU A 37 20.98 -11.80 28.86
N GLU A 38 19.78 -11.37 28.45
CA GLU A 38 18.51 -11.83 29.05
C GLU A 38 18.30 -13.33 28.88
N ILE A 39 18.72 -13.92 27.76
CA ILE A 39 18.62 -15.38 27.55
C ILE A 39 19.56 -16.13 28.51
N LEU A 40 20.82 -15.70 28.60
CA LEU A 40 21.84 -16.33 29.44
C LEU A 40 21.56 -16.17 30.95
N GLU A 41 20.78 -15.16 31.35
CA GLU A 41 20.35 -14.98 32.74
C GLU A 41 19.22 -15.93 33.15
N ASN A 42 18.38 -16.35 32.21
CA ASN A 42 17.17 -17.13 32.50
C ASN A 42 17.31 -18.62 32.18
N GLU A 43 18.27 -19.02 31.34
CA GLU A 43 18.48 -20.41 30.94
C GLU A 43 19.92 -20.89 31.16
N ASP A 44 20.07 -22.02 31.85
CA ASP A 44 21.37 -22.67 32.07
C ASP A 44 21.90 -23.36 30.79
N GLU A 45 21.01 -23.75 29.88
CA GLU A 45 21.31 -24.38 28.59
C GLU A 45 20.38 -23.81 27.52
N VAL A 46 20.95 -23.12 26.51
CA VAL A 46 20.18 -22.40 25.49
C VAL A 46 19.69 -23.35 24.40
N ASP A 47 18.38 -23.39 24.19
CA ASP A 47 17.78 -24.07 23.04
C ASP A 47 17.95 -23.22 21.77
N GLU A 48 18.97 -23.55 20.97
CA GLU A 48 19.29 -22.84 19.72
C GLU A 48 18.13 -22.85 18.70
N ASP A 49 17.20 -23.82 18.77
CA ASP A 49 16.05 -23.91 17.86
C ASP A 49 14.86 -23.04 18.32
N ARG A 50 14.88 -22.56 19.57
CA ARG A 50 13.86 -21.67 20.15
C ARG A 50 14.17 -20.20 19.88
N TYR A 51 15.43 -19.80 20.00
CA TYR A 51 15.87 -18.40 19.90
C TYR A 51 16.38 -18.07 18.50
N ILE A 52 15.58 -17.32 17.75
CA ILE A 52 15.87 -17.03 16.34
C ILE A 52 16.45 -15.61 16.24
N PRO A 53 17.65 -15.43 15.65
CA PRO A 53 18.26 -14.10 15.55
C PRO A 53 17.36 -13.15 14.74
N ILE A 54 17.22 -11.91 15.22
CA ILE A 54 16.48 -10.86 14.51
C ILE A 54 17.13 -10.54 13.15
N PRO A 55 16.41 -9.93 12.18
CA PRO A 55 16.99 -9.48 10.92
C PRO A 55 18.23 -8.61 11.12
N TYR A 56 19.25 -8.87 10.31
CA TYR A 56 20.49 -8.09 10.32
C TYR A 56 20.23 -6.64 9.90
N TRP A 57 20.69 -5.69 10.72
CA TRP A 57 20.63 -4.27 10.44
C TRP A 57 21.86 -3.56 11.00
N ASP A 58 22.74 -3.05 10.12
CA ASP A 58 23.98 -2.40 10.53
C ASP A 58 24.01 -0.90 10.18
N SER A 59 25.10 -0.24 10.57
CA SER A 59 25.36 1.15 10.22
C SER A 59 25.39 1.36 8.71
N ASN A 60 25.80 0.38 7.90
CA ASN A 60 25.83 0.53 6.45
C ASN A 60 24.43 0.54 5.84
N GLU A 61 23.52 -0.33 6.31
CA GLU A 61 22.11 -0.31 5.90
C GLU A 61 21.43 1.00 6.31
N GLY A 62 21.68 1.46 7.54
CA GLY A 62 21.19 2.76 8.01
C GLY A 62 21.72 3.92 7.15
N PHE A 63 22.98 3.89 6.75
CA PHE A 63 23.58 4.90 5.88
C PHE A 63 22.99 4.86 4.46
N ARG A 64 22.89 3.67 3.84
CA ARG A 64 22.25 3.48 2.52
C ARG A 64 20.81 3.99 2.52
N LEU A 65 20.08 3.77 3.60
CA LEU A 65 18.72 4.26 3.76
C LEU A 65 18.66 5.79 3.79
N MET A 66 19.60 6.44 4.50
CA MET A 66 19.73 7.89 4.48
C MET A 66 20.06 8.42 3.08
N GLU A 67 20.98 7.77 2.36
CA GLU A 67 21.33 8.15 0.99
C GLU A 67 20.12 8.08 0.05
N ARG A 68 19.38 6.95 0.05
CA ARG A 68 18.18 6.79 -0.77
C ARG A 68 17.13 7.85 -0.44
N PHE A 69 16.91 8.14 0.85
CA PHE A 69 15.98 9.18 1.28
C PHE A 69 16.38 10.56 0.75
N VAL A 70 17.66 10.93 0.83
CA VAL A 70 18.15 12.22 0.32
C VAL A 70 18.06 12.30 -1.20
N VAL A 71 18.35 11.21 -1.91
CA VAL A 71 18.22 11.14 -3.37
C VAL A 71 16.77 11.37 -3.81
N ALA A 72 15.80 10.76 -3.12
CA ALA A 72 14.38 10.90 -3.41
C ALA A 72 13.75 12.22 -2.93
N LEU A 73 14.48 13.02 -2.14
CA LEU A 73 13.96 14.28 -1.62
C LEU A 73 13.79 15.33 -2.73
N LYS A 74 12.57 15.87 -2.88
CA LYS A 74 12.28 16.94 -3.86
C LYS A 74 12.60 18.36 -3.36
N ASN A 75 12.77 18.58 -2.04
CA ASN A 75 13.12 19.90 -1.49
C ASN A 75 14.60 20.23 -1.79
N PRO A 76 14.93 21.19 -2.66
CA PRO A 76 16.31 21.40 -3.11
C PRO A 76 17.24 21.88 -2.01
N LEU A 77 16.75 22.73 -1.10
CA LEU A 77 17.55 23.27 -0.01
C LEU A 77 17.89 22.17 1.01
N ALA A 78 16.87 21.46 1.49
CA ALA A 78 17.07 20.36 2.43
C ALA A 78 17.90 19.22 1.82
N LYS A 79 17.71 18.92 0.52
CA LYS A 79 18.53 17.94 -0.20
C LYS A 79 19.99 18.32 -0.16
N VAL A 80 20.34 19.56 -0.53
CA VAL A 80 21.73 20.04 -0.48
C VAL A 80 22.31 19.99 0.94
N GLU A 81 21.55 20.41 1.96
CA GLU A 81 22.04 20.39 3.34
C GLU A 81 22.24 18.95 3.87
N LEU A 82 21.29 18.05 3.59
CA LEU A 82 21.37 16.65 4.01
C LEU A 82 22.45 15.88 3.25
N THR A 83 22.65 16.13 1.95
CA THR A 83 23.78 15.56 1.19
C THR A 83 25.11 15.98 1.81
N ARG A 84 25.29 17.26 2.14
CA ARG A 84 26.51 17.74 2.82
C ARG A 84 26.70 17.10 4.20
N ALA A 85 25.60 16.82 4.91
CA ALA A 85 25.67 16.11 6.18
C ALA A 85 26.17 14.67 5.97
N LEU A 86 25.74 14.00 4.88
CA LEU A 86 26.18 12.67 4.50
C LEU A 86 27.65 12.61 4.06
N ASP A 87 28.13 13.66 3.38
CA ASP A 87 29.53 13.75 2.91
C ASP A 87 30.57 13.98 4.02
N ARG A 88 30.14 14.24 5.26
CA ARG A 88 31.02 14.64 6.37
C ARG A 88 31.93 13.50 6.87
N GLY A 89 31.62 12.25 6.53
CA GLY A 89 32.34 11.06 7.01
C GLY A 89 32.09 10.80 8.50
N LYS A 90 33.02 11.18 9.37
CA LYS A 90 32.89 10.89 10.82
C LYS A 90 31.76 11.71 11.44
N GLY A 91 30.85 11.04 12.14
CA GLY A 91 29.70 11.68 12.79
C GLY A 91 28.53 11.99 11.83
N VAL A 92 28.48 11.32 10.69
CA VAL A 92 27.45 11.50 9.66
C VAL A 92 26.03 11.35 10.19
N PHE A 93 25.73 10.31 10.96
CA PHE A 93 24.40 10.08 11.53
C PHE A 93 23.92 11.24 12.41
N ARG A 94 24.81 11.79 13.23
CA ARG A 94 24.51 12.94 14.08
C ARG A 94 24.31 14.19 13.24
N ALA A 95 25.19 14.43 12.27
CA ALA A 95 25.07 15.57 11.36
C ALA A 95 23.76 15.54 10.55
N PHE A 96 23.35 14.35 10.11
CA PHE A 96 22.09 14.13 9.41
C PHE A 96 20.88 14.45 10.31
N LYS A 97 20.84 13.92 11.53
CA LYS A 97 19.79 14.22 12.52
C LYS A 97 19.74 15.71 12.90
N ASP A 98 20.89 16.33 13.16
CA ASP A 98 21.01 17.77 13.48
C ASP A 98 20.59 18.68 12.32
N THR A 99 20.64 18.16 11.09
CA THR A 99 20.16 18.87 9.89
C THR A 99 18.66 18.67 9.71
N LEU A 100 18.17 17.43 9.88
CA LEU A 100 16.74 17.10 9.82
C LEU A 100 15.91 17.89 10.82
N SER A 101 16.41 18.13 12.03
CA SER A 101 15.67 18.87 13.08
C SER A 101 15.32 20.31 12.69
N ARG A 102 15.95 20.86 11.65
CA ARG A 102 15.61 22.19 11.08
C ARG A 102 14.44 22.14 10.11
N TYR A 103 14.03 20.95 9.71
CA TYR A 103 12.97 20.69 8.74
C TYR A 103 11.91 19.72 9.33
N PRO A 104 11.04 20.17 10.25
CA PRO A 104 10.10 19.29 10.96
C PRO A 104 9.20 18.43 10.06
N VAL A 105 8.83 18.95 8.88
CA VAL A 105 8.04 18.20 7.89
C VAL A 105 8.86 17.07 7.26
N ILE A 106 10.13 17.34 6.92
CA ILE A 106 11.03 16.36 6.30
C ILE A 106 11.49 15.33 7.34
N GLU A 107 11.69 15.75 8.59
CA GLU A 107 11.98 14.88 9.71
C GLU A 107 10.85 13.86 9.95
N LYS A 108 9.59 14.30 9.99
CA LYS A 108 8.44 13.38 10.05
C LYS A 108 8.41 12.41 8.87
N ARG A 109 8.74 12.89 7.65
CA ARG A 109 8.84 12.04 6.45
C ARG A 109 9.96 11.02 6.56
N TRP A 110 11.12 11.42 7.08
CA TRP A 110 12.25 10.53 7.33
C TRP A 110 11.87 9.40 8.29
N PHE A 111 11.19 9.71 9.40
CA PHE A 111 10.78 8.67 10.35
C PHE A 111 9.85 7.64 9.73
N ARG A 112 8.86 8.06 8.93
CA ARG A 112 7.98 7.14 8.20
C ARG A 112 8.74 6.29 7.17
N TYR A 113 9.60 6.91 6.37
CA TYR A 113 10.43 6.23 5.38
C TYR A 113 11.34 5.18 6.04
N LYS A 114 11.95 5.54 7.19
CA LYS A 114 12.79 4.65 7.98
C LYS A 114 12.00 3.45 8.49
N GLU A 115 10.84 3.72 9.09
CA GLU A 115 9.95 2.69 9.64
C GLU A 115 9.48 1.70 8.57
N GLN A 116 9.01 2.19 7.41
CA GLN A 116 8.59 1.36 6.28
C GLN A 116 9.73 0.46 5.77
N ALA A 117 10.94 1.02 5.61
CA ALA A 117 12.09 0.24 5.16
C ALA A 117 12.52 -0.84 6.17
N MET A 118 12.46 -0.53 7.47
CA MET A 118 12.75 -1.51 8.52
C MET A 118 11.66 -2.59 8.60
N ARG A 119 10.37 -2.22 8.54
CA ARG A 119 9.24 -3.16 8.43
C ARG A 119 9.41 -4.13 7.26
N ARG A 120 9.78 -3.63 6.08
CA ARG A 120 10.09 -4.47 4.91
C ARG A 120 11.21 -5.47 5.19
N THR A 121 12.24 -5.06 5.91
CA THR A 121 13.36 -5.94 6.27
C THR A 121 12.91 -7.06 7.22
N VAL A 122 12.06 -6.74 8.21
CA VAL A 122 11.45 -7.73 9.11
C VAL A 122 10.57 -8.70 8.34
N LEU A 123 9.70 -8.22 7.46
CA LEU A 123 8.83 -9.07 6.66
C LEU A 123 9.61 -10.00 5.72
N GLU A 124 10.70 -9.52 5.12
CA GLU A 124 11.55 -10.35 4.26
C GLU A 124 12.29 -11.42 5.06
N TRP A 125 12.82 -11.08 6.23
CA TRP A 125 13.43 -12.04 7.16
C TRP A 125 12.43 -13.10 7.60
N TYR A 126 11.23 -12.70 8.02
CA TYR A 126 10.21 -13.64 8.47
C TYR A 126 9.71 -14.52 7.33
N ASN A 127 9.64 -14.00 6.10
CA ASN A 127 9.37 -14.81 4.92
C ASN A 127 10.45 -15.86 4.66
N GLY A 128 11.73 -15.55 4.91
CA GLY A 128 12.81 -16.54 4.89
C GLY A 128 12.58 -17.66 5.90
N LEU A 129 12.26 -17.32 7.16
CA LEU A 129 11.95 -18.32 8.19
C LEU A 129 10.77 -19.21 7.80
N ARG A 130 9.72 -18.61 7.22
CA ARG A 130 8.55 -19.35 6.74
C ARG A 130 8.91 -20.34 5.64
N GLU A 131 9.78 -19.96 4.71
CA GLU A 131 10.28 -20.87 3.67
C GLU A 131 11.04 -22.05 4.29
N ASP A 132 11.89 -21.79 5.30
CA ASP A 132 12.61 -22.84 6.03
C ASP A 132 11.66 -23.79 6.78
N TRP A 133 10.54 -23.26 7.30
CA TRP A 133 9.46 -24.06 7.90
C TRP A 133 8.53 -24.74 6.89
N GLY A 134 8.75 -24.55 5.58
CA GLY A 134 7.88 -25.07 4.53
C GLY A 134 6.50 -24.41 4.47
N LEU A 135 6.34 -23.24 5.10
CA LEU A 135 5.15 -22.41 5.07
C LEU A 135 5.16 -21.47 3.86
N GLU A 136 3.98 -21.03 3.45
CA GLU A 136 3.86 -20.03 2.38
C GLU A 136 4.31 -18.65 2.88
N ARG A 137 5.06 -17.91 2.06
CA ARG A 137 5.37 -16.49 2.32
C ARG A 137 4.08 -15.72 2.59
N ILE A 138 4.16 -14.77 3.52
CA ILE A 138 3.15 -13.71 3.63
C ILE A 138 3.25 -12.86 2.36
N GLY A 139 2.11 -12.60 1.71
CA GLY A 139 2.05 -11.76 0.52
C GLY A 139 2.74 -10.42 0.79
N THR A 140 3.60 -9.98 -0.12
CA THR A 140 4.18 -8.62 -0.08
C THR A 140 3.04 -7.62 -0.12
N GLU A 141 2.93 -6.76 0.91
CA GLU A 141 2.16 -5.53 0.76
C GLU A 141 2.66 -4.83 -0.53
N PRO A 142 1.76 -4.45 -1.44
CA PRO A 142 2.16 -3.91 -2.73
C PRO A 142 3.10 -2.72 -2.53
N GLU A 143 4.14 -2.67 -3.36
CA GLU A 143 5.20 -1.66 -3.38
C GLU A 143 4.61 -0.26 -3.16
N GLU A 144 4.79 0.27 -1.94
CA GLU A 144 4.54 1.69 -1.65
C GLU A 144 5.44 2.48 -2.60
N THR A 145 4.79 3.15 -3.55
CA THR A 145 5.45 3.52 -4.78
C THR A 145 6.37 4.70 -4.49
N GLU A 146 7.67 4.45 -4.67
CA GLU A 146 8.78 5.13 -3.98
C GLU A 146 9.11 6.55 -4.52
N ASP A 147 8.23 7.27 -5.24
CA ASP A 147 8.66 8.46 -6.02
C ASP A 147 7.85 9.76 -5.90
N LEU A 148 7.26 10.08 -4.74
CA LEU A 148 6.49 11.33 -4.59
C LEU A 148 6.64 12.05 -3.26
N LEU A 149 7.84 11.94 -2.71
CA LEU A 149 8.21 12.50 -1.42
C LEU A 149 8.27 14.04 -1.36
N GLY A 150 7.53 14.77 -2.20
CA GLY A 150 7.73 16.21 -2.40
C GLY A 150 6.54 17.12 -2.63
N GLU A 151 5.32 16.62 -2.78
CA GLU A 151 4.18 17.50 -3.10
C GLU A 151 3.21 17.58 -1.92
N ASP A 152 2.92 18.81 -1.46
CA ASP A 152 1.81 19.01 -0.53
C ASP A 152 0.53 18.78 -1.34
N ILE A 153 -0.20 17.75 -0.94
CA ILE A 153 -1.42 17.31 -1.61
C ILE A 153 -2.60 18.05 -0.98
N THR A 154 -3.33 18.76 -1.82
CA THR A 154 -4.55 19.46 -1.46
C THR A 154 -5.74 18.70 -2.00
N ILE A 155 -6.65 18.28 -1.12
CA ILE A 155 -7.94 17.73 -1.53
C ILE A 155 -8.92 18.88 -1.78
N ARG A 156 -9.51 18.93 -2.97
CA ARG A 156 -10.49 19.96 -3.34
C ARG A 156 -11.61 19.39 -4.22
N PRO A 157 -12.75 20.07 -4.33
CA PRO A 157 -13.75 19.74 -5.36
C PRO A 157 -13.13 19.72 -6.76
N SER A 158 -13.57 18.76 -7.58
CA SER A 158 -13.21 18.72 -9.00
C SER A 158 -13.85 19.89 -9.76
N ARG A 159 -13.22 20.26 -10.87
CA ARG A 159 -13.64 21.28 -11.83
C ARG A 159 -13.77 20.63 -13.21
N GLU A 160 -14.46 21.29 -14.13
CA GLU A 160 -14.57 20.82 -15.52
C GLU A 160 -13.19 20.68 -16.20
N GLU A 161 -12.23 21.53 -15.84
CA GLU A 161 -10.85 21.47 -16.34
C GLU A 161 -10.07 20.24 -15.87
N ASP A 162 -10.48 19.58 -14.78
CA ASP A 162 -9.81 18.39 -14.24
C ASP A 162 -10.24 17.10 -14.96
N THR A 163 -11.33 17.13 -15.73
CA THR A 163 -11.92 15.94 -16.37
C THR A 163 -10.92 15.12 -17.20
N PRO A 164 -10.04 15.72 -18.02
CA PRO A 164 -9.04 14.97 -18.77
C PRO A 164 -8.06 14.21 -17.86
N SER A 165 -7.60 14.83 -16.77
CA SER A 165 -6.68 14.19 -15.83
C SER A 165 -7.37 13.06 -15.05
N ILE A 166 -8.62 13.26 -14.62
CA ILE A 166 -9.42 12.21 -13.97
C ILE A 166 -9.60 11.02 -14.91
N GLN A 167 -9.94 11.25 -16.18
CA GLN A 167 -10.08 10.19 -17.17
C GLN A 167 -8.77 9.42 -17.37
N GLN A 168 -7.64 10.12 -17.44
CA GLN A 168 -6.32 9.49 -17.56
C GLN A 168 -6.00 8.61 -16.34
N ILE A 169 -6.26 9.08 -15.12
CA ILE A 169 -6.05 8.29 -13.89
C ILE A 169 -6.90 7.02 -13.93
N HIS A 170 -8.15 7.15 -14.35
CA HIS A 170 -9.07 6.02 -14.44
C HIS A 170 -8.63 4.97 -15.44
N GLU A 171 -8.24 5.41 -16.65
CA GLU A 171 -7.71 4.51 -17.68
C GLU A 171 -6.46 3.77 -17.17
N GLN A 172 -5.56 4.46 -16.46
CA GLN A 172 -4.35 3.84 -15.90
C GLN A 172 -4.68 2.82 -14.79
N CYS A 173 -5.58 3.15 -13.86
CA CYS A 173 -5.99 2.24 -12.78
C CYS A 173 -6.71 1.00 -13.33
N LEU A 174 -7.52 1.16 -14.38
CA LEU A 174 -8.15 0.04 -15.08
C LEU A 174 -7.11 -0.86 -15.76
N MET A 175 -6.11 -0.29 -16.43
CA MET A 175 -5.02 -1.07 -17.05
C MET A 175 -4.23 -1.88 -16.01
N ASP A 176 -3.91 -1.28 -14.86
CA ASP A 176 -3.27 -1.98 -13.75
C ASP A 176 -4.11 -3.16 -13.26
N LEU A 177 -5.41 -2.93 -13.04
CA LEU A 177 -6.34 -3.98 -12.63
C LEU A 177 -6.38 -5.12 -13.66
N GLN A 178 -6.44 -4.80 -14.95
CA GLN A 178 -6.38 -5.81 -16.00
C GLN A 178 -5.10 -6.62 -15.97
N ARG A 179 -3.96 -5.97 -15.75
CA ARG A 179 -2.68 -6.65 -15.65
C ARG A 179 -2.68 -7.64 -14.49
N VAL A 180 -3.17 -7.24 -13.31
CA VAL A 180 -3.34 -8.12 -12.15
C VAL A 180 -4.27 -9.30 -12.44
N LEU A 181 -5.35 -9.07 -13.21
CA LEU A 181 -6.31 -10.11 -13.58
C LEU A 181 -5.81 -11.07 -14.69
N THR A 182 -4.87 -10.63 -15.54
CA THR A 182 -4.38 -11.37 -16.72
C THR A 182 -3.03 -12.05 -16.52
N GLU A 183 -2.17 -11.54 -15.65
CA GLU A 183 -0.93 -12.22 -15.26
C GLU A 183 -1.28 -13.47 -14.43
N LYS A 184 -0.69 -14.63 -14.78
CA LYS A 184 -0.92 -15.89 -14.02
C LYS A 184 -0.45 -15.66 -12.58
N PRO A 185 -1.35 -15.65 -11.59
CA PRO A 185 -0.91 -15.48 -10.22
C PRO A 185 -0.08 -16.69 -9.80
N ARG A 186 0.97 -16.46 -9.01
CA ARG A 186 2.02 -17.46 -8.75
C ARG A 186 1.56 -18.68 -7.93
N ARG A 187 0.45 -18.61 -7.19
CA ARG A 187 -0.22 -19.73 -6.48
C ARG A 187 -1.64 -19.36 -6.07
N PRO A 188 -2.60 -20.31 -6.01
CA PRO A 188 -3.99 -20.07 -5.62
C PRO A 188 -4.08 -19.53 -4.19
N GLN A 189 -4.27 -18.22 -4.06
CA GLN A 189 -4.76 -17.62 -2.82
C GLN A 189 -6.22 -18.05 -2.60
N LYS A 190 -6.81 -17.83 -1.42
CA LYS A 190 -8.28 -17.87 -1.24
C LYS A 190 -8.87 -16.81 -2.17
N ALA A 191 -9.08 -17.20 -3.42
CA ALA A 191 -9.18 -16.28 -4.52
C ALA A 191 -10.63 -16.13 -4.93
N GLY A 192 -11.05 -14.87 -4.99
CA GLY A 192 -11.84 -14.43 -6.13
C GLY A 192 -10.97 -14.51 -7.39
N LEU A 193 -11.05 -15.66 -8.07
CA LEU A 193 -10.74 -15.90 -9.49
C LEU A 193 -9.26 -15.97 -9.94
N TYR A 194 -9.00 -16.69 -11.05
CA TYR A 194 -7.76 -16.70 -11.85
C TYR A 194 -8.15 -16.66 -13.35
N LEU A 195 -7.53 -15.73 -14.10
CA LEU A 195 -7.06 -15.80 -15.49
C LEU A 195 -8.01 -15.84 -16.71
N VAL A 196 -7.55 -15.23 -17.82
CA VAL A 196 -7.19 -15.93 -19.10
C VAL A 196 -6.26 -15.07 -20.01
N GLU A 197 -5.15 -15.68 -20.47
CA GLU A 197 -4.41 -15.32 -21.70
C GLU A 197 -5.16 -15.78 -22.95
N GLY A 198 -5.14 -15.01 -24.05
CA GLY A 198 -5.31 -15.62 -25.38
C GLY A 198 -5.72 -14.67 -26.51
N ARG A 199 -4.72 -14.31 -27.32
CA ARG A 199 -4.74 -13.65 -28.64
C ARG A 199 -6.11 -13.47 -29.32
N SER A 200 -6.43 -12.21 -29.62
CA SER A 200 -7.11 -11.84 -30.86
C SER A 200 -6.30 -10.72 -31.52
N GLN A 201 -6.02 -10.88 -32.81
CA GLN A 201 -5.33 -9.89 -33.61
C GLN A 201 -6.17 -8.62 -33.66
N HIS A 202 -5.56 -7.50 -33.25
CA HIS A 202 -5.95 -6.12 -33.54
C HIS A 202 -7.44 -5.75 -33.49
N ARG A 203 -7.77 -4.88 -32.50
CA ARG A 203 -9.03 -4.14 -32.28
C ARG A 203 -10.10 -4.80 -31.38
N GLU A 204 -9.73 -5.48 -30.31
CA GLU A 204 -10.70 -6.01 -29.32
C GLU A 204 -10.31 -5.77 -27.84
N GLY A 205 -9.46 -4.78 -27.54
CA GLY A 205 -9.15 -4.42 -26.14
C GLY A 205 -10.32 -3.77 -25.41
N ASN A 206 -11.12 -2.95 -26.10
CA ASN A 206 -12.15 -2.11 -25.47
C ASN A 206 -13.42 -2.87 -25.03
N GLN A 207 -13.82 -3.96 -25.70
CA GLN A 207 -15.11 -4.62 -25.39
C GLN A 207 -15.08 -5.40 -24.07
N LYS A 208 -13.99 -6.12 -23.77
CA LYS A 208 -13.85 -6.80 -22.47
C LYS A 208 -13.64 -5.80 -21.31
N LEU A 209 -13.04 -4.64 -21.61
CA LEU A 209 -12.93 -3.50 -20.68
C LEU A 209 -14.30 -2.93 -20.34
N GLU A 210 -15.14 -2.69 -21.33
CA GLU A 210 -16.50 -2.18 -21.15
C GLU A 210 -17.37 -3.12 -20.32
N GLU A 211 -17.22 -4.45 -20.47
CA GLU A 211 -17.94 -5.43 -19.66
C GLU A 211 -17.46 -5.45 -18.20
N ILE A 212 -16.15 -5.38 -17.93
CA ILE A 212 -15.60 -5.32 -16.56
C ILE A 212 -15.92 -3.96 -15.90
N ALA A 213 -15.82 -2.86 -16.65
CA ALA A 213 -16.20 -1.53 -16.19
C ALA A 213 -17.73 -1.42 -15.98
N SER A 214 -18.55 -2.11 -16.76
CA SER A 214 -20.01 -2.16 -16.56
C SER A 214 -20.41 -2.83 -15.24
N LEU A 215 -19.56 -3.71 -14.69
CA LEU A 215 -19.72 -4.31 -13.36
C LEU A 215 -19.32 -3.36 -12.23
N PHE A 216 -18.51 -2.34 -12.52
CA PHE A 216 -17.89 -1.42 -11.55
C PHE A 216 -18.12 0.07 -11.83
N PHE A 217 -19.17 0.42 -12.61
CA PHE A 217 -19.56 1.78 -13.04
C PHE A 217 -18.99 2.22 -14.39
N THR A 218 -19.89 2.60 -15.32
CA THR A 218 -19.55 3.43 -16.48
C THR A 218 -19.62 4.89 -16.05
N PHE A 219 -18.53 5.65 -16.20
CA PHE A 219 -18.53 7.09 -15.94
C PHE A 219 -19.55 7.80 -16.84
N GLN A 220 -20.72 8.17 -16.29
CA GLN A 220 -21.81 8.84 -17.02
C GLN A 220 -21.82 10.38 -16.81
N GLY A 221 -20.70 10.95 -16.35
CA GLY A 221 -20.59 12.37 -16.01
C GLY A 221 -21.14 12.70 -14.62
N PHE A 222 -21.00 13.97 -14.22
CA PHE A 222 -21.32 14.45 -12.89
C PHE A 222 -22.81 14.76 -12.74
N LYS A 223 -23.52 14.16 -11.75
CA LYS A 223 -24.90 14.53 -11.43
C LYS A 223 -24.95 15.53 -10.28
N THR A 224 -25.97 16.38 -10.29
CA THR A 224 -26.23 17.33 -9.20
C THR A 224 -26.37 16.60 -7.86
N GLY A 225 -25.52 16.94 -6.89
CA GLY A 225 -25.54 16.37 -5.55
C GLY A 225 -24.58 15.20 -5.33
N ASP A 226 -23.86 14.77 -6.36
CA ASP A 226 -22.70 13.88 -6.24
C ASP A 226 -21.51 14.62 -5.59
N ILE A 227 -20.63 13.87 -4.93
CA ILE A 227 -19.41 14.40 -4.32
C ILE A 227 -18.23 13.96 -5.18
N HIS A 228 -17.47 14.94 -5.68
CA HIS A 228 -16.32 14.73 -6.54
C HIS A 228 -15.14 15.51 -5.98
N LEU A 229 -14.12 14.80 -5.52
CA LEU A 229 -12.91 15.44 -5.01
C LEU A 229 -11.71 14.93 -5.80
N VAL A 230 -10.73 15.81 -5.94
CA VAL A 230 -9.42 15.50 -6.52
C VAL A 230 -8.33 15.78 -5.51
N ALA A 231 -7.28 14.97 -5.57
CA ALA A 231 -6.01 15.22 -4.93
C ALA A 231 -5.13 15.99 -5.92
N GLU A 232 -4.85 17.24 -5.60
CA GLU A 232 -4.01 18.14 -6.39
C GLU A 232 -2.66 18.33 -5.69
N THR A 233 -1.57 18.24 -6.44
CA THR A 233 -0.24 18.53 -5.94
C THR A 233 0.07 20.03 -5.94
N THR A 234 1.16 20.44 -5.29
CA THR A 234 1.63 21.83 -5.34
C THR A 234 1.95 22.29 -6.76
N SER A 235 2.29 21.37 -7.68
CA SER A 235 2.59 21.64 -9.08
C SER A 235 1.34 21.74 -9.97
N LYS A 236 0.13 21.65 -9.39
CA LYS A 236 -1.17 21.63 -10.11
C LYS A 236 -1.47 20.35 -10.88
N GLU A 237 -0.75 19.27 -10.59
CA GLU A 237 -1.07 17.95 -11.12
C GLU A 237 -2.20 17.29 -10.31
N ILE A 238 -3.13 16.63 -11.02
CA ILE A 238 -4.16 15.80 -10.38
C ILE A 238 -3.67 14.37 -10.33
N VAL A 239 -3.68 13.79 -9.15
CA VAL A 239 -2.95 12.54 -8.87
C VAL A 239 -3.81 11.46 -8.23
N GLY A 240 -5.03 11.83 -7.87
CA GLY A 240 -6.06 10.92 -7.43
C GLY A 240 -7.40 11.61 -7.38
N TYR A 241 -8.47 10.84 -7.30
CA TYR A 241 -9.82 11.35 -7.18
C TYR A 241 -10.75 10.37 -6.46
N ILE A 242 -11.86 10.90 -5.97
CA ILE A 242 -12.97 10.13 -5.42
C ILE A 242 -14.29 10.59 -6.03
N LEU A 243 -15.13 9.62 -6.36
CA LEU A 243 -16.47 9.82 -6.90
C LEU A 243 -17.49 9.13 -6.01
N VAL A 244 -18.35 9.92 -5.37
CA VAL A 244 -19.50 9.42 -4.60
C VAL A 244 -20.78 9.82 -5.29
N HIS A 245 -21.49 8.82 -5.81
CA HIS A 245 -22.79 9.01 -6.42
C HIS A 245 -23.87 9.09 -5.35
N ARG A 246 -24.73 10.11 -5.43
CA ARG A 246 -25.90 10.24 -4.56
C ARG A 246 -27.13 9.69 -5.27
N SER A 247 -27.83 8.77 -4.60
CA SER A 247 -29.10 8.23 -5.04
C SER A 247 -30.20 8.44 -3.98
N PRO A 248 -31.49 8.23 -4.31
CA PRO A 248 -32.57 8.22 -3.33
C PRO A 248 -32.43 7.17 -2.21
N TYR A 249 -31.53 6.19 -2.37
CA TYR A 249 -31.32 5.09 -1.42
C TYR A 249 -30.05 5.25 -0.57
N GLY A 250 -29.24 6.27 -0.87
CA GLY A 250 -27.99 6.56 -0.16
C GLY A 250 -26.85 6.96 -1.08
N PHE A 251 -25.64 6.83 -0.56
CA PHE A 251 -24.40 7.24 -1.22
C PHE A 251 -23.60 6.01 -1.62
N HIS A 252 -23.09 6.02 -2.85
CA HIS A 252 -22.26 4.93 -3.34
C HIS A 252 -20.92 5.49 -3.81
N VAL A 253 -19.84 5.07 -3.18
CA VAL A 253 -18.48 5.36 -3.63
C VAL A 253 -18.21 4.47 -4.83
N THR A 254 -18.17 5.10 -6.00
CA THR A 254 -17.99 4.42 -7.30
C THR A 254 -16.53 4.34 -7.72
N ALA A 255 -15.71 5.28 -7.26
CA ALA A 255 -14.27 5.26 -7.52
C ALA A 255 -13.52 5.93 -6.36
N ILE A 256 -12.42 5.30 -5.95
CA ILE A 256 -11.34 5.93 -5.19
C ILE A 256 -10.07 5.49 -5.89
N GLU A 257 -9.47 6.39 -6.65
CA GLU A 257 -8.36 6.04 -7.53
C GLU A 257 -7.23 7.03 -7.33
N VAL A 258 -6.03 6.47 -7.23
CA VAL A 258 -4.79 7.20 -7.03
C VAL A 258 -3.79 6.62 -8.01
N LEU A 259 -3.09 7.49 -8.72
CA LEU A 259 -2.02 7.10 -9.63
C LEU A 259 -1.04 6.17 -8.90
N PRO A 260 -0.54 5.11 -9.56
CA PRO A 260 0.29 4.09 -8.93
C PRO A 260 1.41 4.69 -8.11
N GLU A 261 2.17 5.62 -8.71
CA GLU A 261 3.26 6.33 -8.08
C GLU A 261 2.84 7.03 -6.78
N TYR A 262 1.59 7.51 -6.66
CA TYR A 262 0.98 8.24 -5.54
C TYR A 262 0.34 7.35 -4.47
N ARG A 263 0.33 6.02 -4.63
CA ARG A 263 -0.25 5.08 -3.65
C ARG A 263 0.65 4.95 -2.40
N GLY A 264 0.06 4.53 -1.28
CA GLY A 264 0.77 4.41 0.02
C GLY A 264 0.96 5.72 0.78
N LEU A 265 0.69 6.87 0.17
CA LEU A 265 0.84 8.20 0.80
C LEU A 265 -0.36 8.64 1.65
N GLY A 266 -1.36 7.78 1.84
CA GLY A 266 -2.60 8.11 2.54
C GLY A 266 -3.58 8.97 1.74
N ILE A 267 -3.33 9.23 0.45
CA ILE A 267 -4.19 10.08 -0.39
C ILE A 267 -5.61 9.49 -0.51
N GLY A 268 -5.72 8.18 -0.76
CA GLY A 268 -7.02 7.52 -0.87
C GLY A 268 -7.83 7.61 0.43
N GLU A 269 -7.17 7.54 1.58
CA GLU A 269 -7.78 7.73 2.90
C GLU A 269 -8.26 9.17 3.08
N GLN A 270 -7.43 10.17 2.76
CA GLN A 270 -7.81 11.58 2.85
C GLN A 270 -8.96 11.93 1.90
N LEU A 271 -8.97 11.38 0.68
CA LEU A 271 -10.08 11.54 -0.27
C LEU A 271 -11.37 10.97 0.32
N LEU A 272 -11.31 9.77 0.88
CA LEU A 272 -12.46 9.12 1.53
C LEU A 272 -12.97 9.94 2.71
N GLU A 273 -12.10 10.28 3.66
CA GLU A 273 -12.44 11.06 4.86
C GLU A 273 -13.13 12.38 4.48
N GLN A 274 -12.55 13.11 3.53
CA GLN A 274 -13.10 14.38 3.06
C GLN A 274 -14.41 14.23 2.27
N ALA A 275 -14.62 13.12 1.57
CA ALA A 275 -15.88 12.85 0.90
C ALA A 275 -16.98 12.53 1.92
N LEU A 276 -16.69 11.69 2.92
CA LEU A 276 -17.62 11.35 3.99
C LEU A 276 -18.02 12.58 4.81
N ALA A 277 -17.08 13.48 5.11
CA ALA A 277 -17.36 14.73 5.82
C ALA A 277 -18.34 15.67 5.08
N ARG A 278 -18.53 15.48 3.77
CA ARG A 278 -19.50 16.24 2.95
C ARG A 278 -20.89 15.60 2.93
N ILE A 279 -21.04 14.39 3.46
CA ILE A 279 -22.35 13.74 3.62
C ILE A 279 -23.00 14.31 4.89
N PRO A 280 -24.27 14.77 4.84
CA PRO A 280 -24.94 15.33 6.01
C PRO A 280 -24.97 14.31 7.16
N PRO A 281 -24.62 14.69 8.40
CA PRO A 281 -24.59 13.76 9.54
C PRO A 281 -25.97 13.18 9.89
N GLU A 282 -27.06 13.86 9.49
CA GLU A 282 -28.43 13.39 9.66
C GLU A 282 -28.88 12.40 8.57
N THR A 283 -27.98 12.01 7.67
CA THR A 283 -28.26 11.01 6.64
C THR A 283 -28.50 9.65 7.28
N THR A 284 -29.73 9.16 7.18
CA THR A 284 -30.12 7.79 7.62
C THR A 284 -29.92 6.74 6.52
N GLN A 285 -29.43 7.15 5.36
CA GLN A 285 -29.22 6.30 4.20
C GLN A 285 -27.83 5.63 4.24
N ALA A 286 -27.72 4.43 3.68
CA ALA A 286 -26.46 3.69 3.66
C ALA A 286 -25.39 4.36 2.78
N ILE A 287 -24.13 4.20 3.17
CA ILE A 287 -22.96 4.53 2.34
C ILE A 287 -22.32 3.19 1.95
N THR A 288 -22.18 2.94 0.65
CA THR A 288 -21.64 1.70 0.12
C THR A 288 -20.41 1.95 -0.73
N ILE A 289 -19.48 1.00 -0.74
CA ILE A 289 -18.30 0.98 -1.59
C ILE A 289 -18.07 -0.47 -2.04
N ASP A 290 -17.70 -0.65 -3.30
CA ASP A 290 -17.28 -1.95 -3.81
C ASP A 290 -15.74 -2.01 -3.87
N ILE A 291 -15.14 -3.00 -3.21
CA ILE A 291 -13.69 -3.21 -3.21
C ILE A 291 -13.38 -4.53 -3.93
N PRO A 292 -12.55 -4.53 -4.98
CA PRO A 292 -12.13 -5.76 -5.61
C PRO A 292 -11.25 -6.59 -4.66
N ALA A 293 -11.42 -7.92 -4.68
CA ALA A 293 -10.79 -8.84 -3.72
C ALA A 293 -9.24 -8.75 -3.68
N TYR A 294 -8.61 -8.27 -4.75
CA TYR A 294 -7.15 -8.10 -4.84
C TYR A 294 -6.60 -6.86 -4.12
N PHE A 295 -7.46 -5.95 -3.65
CA PHE A 295 -7.05 -4.70 -2.99
C PHE A 295 -7.25 -4.75 -1.47
N GLU A 296 -6.74 -5.79 -0.82
CA GLU A 296 -6.86 -5.97 0.64
C GLU A 296 -6.24 -4.82 1.46
N GLY A 297 -5.23 -4.14 0.90
CA GLY A 297 -4.58 -3.00 1.57
C GLY A 297 -5.55 -1.86 1.94
N PHE A 298 -6.53 -1.55 1.08
CA PHE A 298 -7.50 -0.49 1.33
C PHE A 298 -8.68 -0.94 2.22
N SER A 299 -8.88 -2.26 2.37
CA SER A 299 -9.92 -2.84 3.24
C SER A 299 -9.75 -2.43 4.71
N ARG A 300 -8.50 -2.29 5.20
CA ARG A 300 -8.23 -1.81 6.55
C ARG A 300 -8.64 -0.33 6.73
N VAL A 301 -8.44 0.49 5.70
CA VAL A 301 -8.79 1.93 5.73
C VAL A 301 -10.30 2.10 5.84
N ILE A 302 -11.09 1.40 5.01
CA ILE A 302 -12.55 1.53 5.08
C ILE A 302 -13.12 0.99 6.40
N ALA A 303 -12.54 -0.08 6.96
CA ALA A 303 -12.97 -0.63 8.25
C ALA A 303 -12.79 0.38 9.39
N ARG A 304 -11.67 1.12 9.40
CA ARG A 304 -11.43 2.21 10.37
C ARG A 304 -12.44 3.36 10.24
N HIS A 305 -13.01 3.56 9.05
CA HIS A 305 -14.06 4.53 8.78
C HIS A 305 -15.47 3.99 9.03
N GLY A 306 -15.59 2.85 9.73
CA GLY A 306 -16.89 2.29 10.15
C GLY A 306 -17.63 1.50 9.07
N PHE A 307 -17.00 1.24 7.92
CA PHE A 307 -17.57 0.33 6.94
C PHE A 307 -17.44 -1.11 7.41
N THR A 308 -18.52 -1.88 7.24
CA THR A 308 -18.54 -3.32 7.50
C THR A 308 -18.87 -4.07 6.21
N PRO A 309 -18.30 -5.27 5.98
CA PRO A 309 -18.67 -6.08 4.82
C PRO A 309 -20.18 -6.36 4.81
N LEU A 310 -20.84 -6.01 3.69
CA LEU A 310 -22.28 -6.24 3.51
C LEU A 310 -22.57 -7.50 2.69
N THR A 311 -21.88 -7.67 1.56
CA THR A 311 -22.07 -8.80 0.66
C THR A 311 -20.80 -9.09 -0.12
N ILE A 312 -20.62 -10.35 -0.54
CA ILE A 312 -19.54 -10.78 -1.43
C ILE A 312 -20.19 -11.12 -2.77
N ARG A 313 -19.73 -10.46 -3.84
CA ARG A 313 -20.20 -10.75 -5.21
C ARG A 313 -19.25 -11.73 -5.89
N TYR A 314 -19.81 -12.81 -6.43
CA TYR A 314 -19.09 -13.77 -7.25
C TYR A 314 -19.44 -13.53 -8.71
N ILE A 315 -18.44 -13.50 -9.58
CA ILE A 315 -18.61 -13.30 -11.01
C ILE A 315 -18.21 -14.59 -11.72
N ARG A 316 -19.10 -15.10 -12.57
CA ARG A 316 -18.87 -16.27 -13.42
C ARG A 316 -19.05 -15.85 -14.87
N HIS A 317 -18.04 -16.08 -15.70
CA HIS A 317 -18.14 -15.86 -17.14
C HIS A 317 -18.75 -17.10 -17.81
N GLU A 318 -19.69 -16.92 -18.73
CA GLU A 318 -20.25 -18.01 -19.54
C GLU A 318 -19.30 -18.33 -20.70
N ASN A 319 -18.87 -19.59 -20.79
CA ASN A 319 -18.32 -20.12 -22.03
C ASN A 319 -19.48 -20.28 -23.02
N SER A 320 -19.37 -19.74 -24.23
CA SER A 320 -20.24 -20.11 -25.34
C SER A 320 -19.98 -21.57 -25.74
N LEU A 321 -20.62 -22.49 -25.02
CA LEU A 321 -20.86 -23.85 -25.51
C LEU A 321 -22.03 -23.80 -26.49
N THR A 322 -21.75 -23.45 -27.73
CA THR A 322 -22.49 -23.92 -28.91
C THR A 322 -21.63 -23.69 -30.13
N SER A 323 -21.11 -24.78 -30.69
CA SER A 323 -21.38 -25.15 -32.08
C SER A 323 -20.98 -26.60 -32.25
N SER A 324 -22.00 -27.43 -32.27
CA SER A 324 -21.98 -28.76 -32.84
C SER A 324 -21.62 -28.66 -34.32
N GLU A 325 -20.47 -29.21 -34.71
CA GLU A 325 -20.22 -29.73 -36.06
C GLU A 325 -18.94 -30.57 -36.02
N ASP A 326 -19.11 -31.88 -35.80
CA ASP A 326 -18.39 -32.94 -36.51
C ASP A 326 -19.12 -34.26 -36.21
N LEU A 327 -20.24 -34.41 -36.92
CA LEU A 327 -20.68 -35.69 -37.43
C LEU A 327 -19.69 -36.08 -38.55
N ILE A 328 -18.90 -37.12 -38.33
CA ILE A 328 -18.70 -38.31 -39.19
C ILE A 328 -17.86 -39.33 -38.41
#